data_AF-G9I526-F1
#
_entry.id   AF-G9I526-F1
#
_cell.length_a   1.000
_cell.length_b   1.000
_cell.length_c   1.000
_cell.angle_alpha   90.00
_cell.angle_beta   90.00
_cell.angle_gamma   90.00
#
_symmetry.space_group_name_H-M   'P 1'
#
loop_
_entity.id
_entity.type
_entity.pdbx_description
1 polymer ?
#
loop_
_entity_poly.entity_id
_entity_poly.type
_entity_poly.pdbx_seq_one_letter_code
_entity_poly.pdbx_strand_id
1 'polypeptide(L)'
;TGHAMKAYNQEPDQCWECCSCVTFCPSNAIEARHYADVVPLGGSVQPLRGPDSIMWSITFRNGALKRFKFPIRTTPEGSIDCCGGKPKADLANLG
;
A
#
# COMPACT_ATOMS: atom_id res chain seq x y z
N THR A 1 -19.39 18.95 -6.56
CA THR A 1 -18.54 18.08 -7.38
C THR A 1 -19.45 17.01 -7.99
N GLY A 2 -19.29 16.65 -9.27
CA GLY A 2 -20.15 15.66 -9.96
C GLY A 2 -19.98 14.21 -9.50
N HIS A 3 -19.50 13.99 -8.27
CA HIS A 3 -19.08 12.71 -7.70
C HIS A 3 -19.89 12.40 -6.44
N ALA A 4 -21.22 12.41 -6.54
CA ALA A 4 -22.08 12.09 -5.40
C ALA A 4 -21.74 10.69 -4.86
N MET A 5 -21.29 10.62 -3.61
CA MET A 5 -21.04 9.38 -2.85
C MET A 5 -19.95 8.45 -3.42
N LYS A 6 -19.03 8.94 -4.27
CA LYS A 6 -17.87 8.17 -4.75
C LYS A 6 -16.56 8.97 -4.56
N ALA A 7 -15.51 8.28 -4.14
CA ALA A 7 -14.19 8.88 -3.98
C ALA A 7 -13.54 9.17 -5.34
N TYR A 8 -12.67 10.17 -5.38
CA TYR A 8 -11.83 10.52 -6.54
C TYR A 8 -10.51 11.11 -6.05
N ASN A 9 -9.48 11.06 -6.90
CA ASN A 9 -8.22 11.77 -6.63
C ASN A 9 -8.36 13.23 -7.12
N GLN A 10 -8.24 14.18 -6.20
CA GLN A 10 -8.37 15.61 -6.49
C GLN A 10 -7.16 16.22 -7.21
N GLU A 11 -5.96 15.66 -7.00
CA GLU A 11 -4.68 16.18 -7.51
C GLU A 11 -3.83 15.00 -8.03
N PRO A 12 -4.18 14.42 -9.21
CA PRO A 12 -3.48 13.27 -9.75
C PRO A 12 -2.02 13.53 -10.14
N ASP A 13 -1.66 14.79 -10.42
CA ASP A 13 -0.29 15.24 -10.66
C ASP A 13 0.59 15.23 -9.40
N GLN A 14 -0.02 15.36 -8.21
CA GLN A 14 0.65 15.22 -6.92
C GLN A 14 0.62 13.76 -6.38
N CYS A 15 0.10 12.82 -7.17
CA CYS A 15 0.07 11.42 -6.77
C CYS A 15 1.49 10.81 -6.81
N TRP A 16 1.93 10.20 -5.71
CA TRP A 16 3.22 9.50 -5.65
C TRP A 16 3.16 8.02 -6.05
N GLU A 17 2.01 7.54 -6.52
CA GLU A 17 1.78 6.13 -6.85
C GLU A 17 2.21 5.13 -5.75
N CYS A 18 2.13 5.54 -4.47
CA CYS A 18 2.54 4.71 -3.33
C CYS A 18 1.65 3.48 -3.06
N CYS A 19 0.57 3.33 -3.82
CA CYS A 19 -0.44 2.27 -3.71
C CYS A 19 -1.15 2.15 -2.35
N SER A 20 -1.00 3.08 -1.41
CA SER A 20 -1.70 3.03 -0.11
C SER A 20 -3.22 3.04 -0.29
N CYS A 21 -3.75 3.97 -1.10
CA CYS A 21 -5.19 4.03 -1.37
C CYS A 21 -5.72 2.77 -2.07
N VAL A 22 -4.94 2.19 -2.98
CA VAL A 22 -5.25 0.92 -3.67
C VAL A 22 -5.30 -0.23 -2.67
N THR A 23 -4.28 -0.35 -1.83
CA THR A 23 -4.09 -1.47 -0.88
C THR A 23 -5.15 -1.51 0.21
N PHE A 24 -5.59 -0.36 0.70
CA PHE A 24 -6.53 -0.26 1.83
C PHE A 24 -7.99 -0.12 1.42
N CYS A 25 -8.31 -0.09 0.12
CA CYS A 25 -9.69 -0.03 -0.34
C CYS A 25 -10.40 -1.36 -0.07
N PRO A 26 -11.39 -1.44 0.83
CA PRO A 26 -12.02 -2.72 1.20
C PRO A 26 -12.83 -3.34 0.05
N SER A 27 -13.29 -2.52 -0.91
CA SER A 27 -14.01 -2.95 -2.10
C SER A 27 -13.10 -3.18 -3.31
N ASN A 28 -11.78 -2.98 -3.18
CA ASN A 28 -10.82 -3.04 -4.30
C ASN A 28 -11.24 -2.18 -5.51
N ALA A 29 -11.79 -0.99 -5.25
CA ALA A 29 -12.36 -0.11 -6.28
C ALA A 29 -11.37 0.89 -6.87
N ILE A 30 -10.10 0.86 -6.46
CA ILE A 30 -9.09 1.85 -6.85
C ILE A 30 -7.96 1.13 -7.59
N GLU A 31 -7.55 1.67 -8.73
CA GLU A 31 -6.32 1.29 -9.43
C GLU A 31 -5.45 2.51 -9.73
N ALA A 32 -4.14 2.30 -9.82
CA ALA A 32 -3.22 3.32 -10.30
C ALA A 32 -3.08 3.20 -11.81
N ARG A 33 -3.54 4.22 -12.54
CA ARG A 33 -3.16 4.41 -13.94
C ARG A 33 -1.88 5.23 -13.94
N HIS A 34 -0.79 4.63 -14.42
CA HIS A 34 0.54 5.21 -14.33
C HIS A 34 0.69 6.58 -15.01
N TYR A 35 1.66 7.38 -14.57
CA TYR A 35 1.97 8.72 -15.09
C TYR A 35 1.91 8.81 -16.64
N ALA A 36 1.06 9.70 -17.16
CA ALA A 36 0.71 9.78 -18.58
C ALA A 36 1.83 10.35 -19.47
N ASP A 37 2.76 11.08 -18.88
CA ASP A 37 3.89 11.71 -19.53
C ASP A 37 4.98 10.72 -19.94
N VAL A 38 5.13 9.61 -19.20
CA VAL A 38 6.21 8.64 -19.43
C VAL A 38 5.76 7.19 -19.57
N VAL A 39 4.56 6.81 -19.11
CA VAL A 39 4.13 5.40 -19.10
C VAL A 39 3.06 5.13 -20.16
N PRO A 40 3.28 4.16 -21.08
CA PRO A 40 2.28 3.77 -22.06
C PRO A 40 1.09 3.05 -21.41
N LEU A 41 -0.07 3.14 -22.05
CA LEU A 41 -1.31 2.51 -21.57
C LEU A 41 -1.21 0.97 -21.48
N GLY A 42 -2.06 0.36 -20.65
CA GLY A 42 -2.33 -1.08 -20.63
C GLY A 42 -1.51 -1.91 -19.64
N GLY A 43 -0.57 -1.32 -18.92
CA GLY A 43 0.05 -1.96 -17.75
C GLY A 43 -0.78 -1.76 -16.48
N SER A 44 -0.79 -2.75 -15.58
CA SER A 44 -1.39 -2.60 -14.25
C SER A 44 -0.64 -3.39 -13.17
N VAL A 45 -0.65 -2.84 -11.96
CA VAL A 45 -0.06 -3.43 -10.76
C VAL A 45 -1.12 -3.43 -9.65
N GLN A 46 -1.56 -4.62 -9.24
CA GLN A 46 -2.64 -4.80 -8.27
C GLN A 46 -2.15 -5.54 -7.01
N PRO A 47 -2.09 -4.87 -5.84
CA PRO A 47 -1.81 -5.51 -4.56
C PRO A 47 -3.05 -6.13 -3.94
N LEU A 48 -2.85 -7.24 -3.23
CA LEU A 48 -3.80 -7.83 -2.30
C LEU A 48 -3.06 -8.08 -0.98
N ARG A 49 -3.31 -7.23 0.02
CA ARG A 49 -2.65 -7.30 1.32
C ARG A 49 -3.47 -8.14 2.30
N GLY A 50 -2.86 -9.20 2.82
CA GLY A 50 -3.31 -9.94 3.99
C GLY A 50 -2.61 -9.45 5.27
N PRO A 51 -2.81 -10.15 6.41
CA PRO A 51 -2.21 -9.77 7.70
C PRO A 51 -0.70 -10.03 7.77
N ASP A 52 -0.22 -11.10 7.14
CA ASP A 52 1.16 -11.59 7.23
C ASP A 52 1.90 -11.55 5.89
N SER A 53 1.18 -11.40 4.78
CA SER A 53 1.71 -11.44 3.42
C SER A 53 0.96 -10.50 2.48
N ILE A 54 1.64 -10.09 1.41
CA ILE A 54 1.08 -9.31 0.31
C ILE A 54 1.29 -10.06 -0.99
N MET A 55 0.24 -10.11 -1.82
CA MET A 55 0.30 -10.66 -3.17
C MET A 55 0.26 -9.51 -4.18
N TRP A 56 1.03 -9.64 -5.25
CA TRP A 56 1.07 -8.68 -6.34
C TRP A 56 0.73 -9.38 -7.64
N SER A 57 -0.22 -8.81 -8.40
CA SER A 57 -0.49 -9.19 -9.78
C SER A 57 -0.03 -8.07 -10.70
N ILE A 58 0.91 -8.36 -11.60
CA ILE A 58 1.45 -7.44 -12.59
C ILE A 58 0.99 -7.88 -13.97
N THR A 59 0.13 -7.09 -14.60
CA THR A 59 -0.31 -7.29 -15.97
C THR A 59 0.47 -6.36 -16.88
N PHE A 60 1.19 -6.91 -17.85
CA PHE A 60 1.92 -6.16 -18.85
C PHE A 60 0.98 -5.72 -19.97
N ARG A 61 1.35 -4.67 -20.72
CA ARG A 61 0.59 -4.19 -21.89
C ARG A 61 0.28 -5.28 -22.92
N ASN A 62 1.14 -6.28 -23.05
CA ASN A 62 0.96 -7.42 -23.97
C ASN A 62 0.04 -8.53 -23.40
N GLY A 63 -0.57 -8.32 -22.24
CA GLY A 63 -1.43 -9.29 -21.55
C GLY A 63 -0.69 -10.33 -20.71
N ALA A 64 0.65 -10.34 -20.70
CA ALA A 64 1.39 -11.24 -19.82
C ALA A 64 1.10 -10.93 -18.35
N LEU A 65 0.89 -11.97 -17.54
CA LEU A 65 0.57 -11.84 -16.12
C LEU A 65 1.68 -12.48 -15.28
N LYS A 66 2.24 -11.71 -14.34
CA LYS A 66 3.16 -12.22 -13.31
C LYS A 66 2.52 -12.05 -11.94
N ARG A 67 2.64 -13.08 -11.10
CA ARG A 67 2.13 -13.07 -9.72
C ARG A 67 3.26 -13.32 -8.75
N PHE A 68 3.29 -12.52 -7.68
CA PHE A 68 4.27 -12.63 -6.61
C PHE A 68 3.57 -12.66 -5.27
N LYS A 69 4.21 -13.29 -4.28
CA LYS A 69 3.77 -13.26 -2.88
C LYS A 69 4.97 -13.03 -1.99
N PHE A 70 4.87 -12.06 -1.10
CA PHE A 70 5.93 -11.70 -0.16
C PHE A 70 5.39 -11.69 1.27
N PRO A 71 6.15 -12.20 2.26
CA PRO A 71 5.83 -11.98 3.67
C PRO A 71 6.04 -10.51 4.04
N ILE A 72 5.15 -9.93 4.85
CA ILE A 72 5.23 -8.52 5.30
C ILE A 72 5.33 -8.36 6.81
N ARG A 73 4.93 -9.38 7.58
CA ARG A 73 5.00 -9.37 9.05
C ARG A 73 5.31 -10.77 9.57
N THR A 74 6.14 -10.81 10.61
CA THR A 74 6.45 -12.04 11.37
C THR A 74 5.70 -12.12 12.70
N THR A 75 5.04 -11.03 13.11
CA THR A 75 4.22 -10.96 14.33
C THR A 75 2.82 -10.43 14.02
N PRO A 76 1.80 -10.78 14.83
CA PRO A 76 0.44 -10.27 14.64
C PRO A 76 0.35 -8.75 14.72
N GLU A 77 -0.60 -8.18 13.98
CA GLU A 77 -0.94 -6.76 14.12
C GLU A 77 -1.38 -6.42 15.55
N GLY A 78 -0.86 -5.33 16.10
CA GLY A 78 -1.16 -4.90 17.47
C GLY A 78 -0.40 -5.64 18.58
N SER A 79 0.49 -6.60 18.25
CA SER A 79 1.22 -7.41 19.26
C SER A 79 2.53 -6.78 19.79
N ILE A 80 2.91 -5.59 19.32
CA ILE A 80 4.20 -4.97 19.68
C ILE A 80 4.14 -4.47 21.12
N ASP A 81 4.97 -5.05 22.01
CA ASP A 81 5.29 -4.48 23.31
C ASP A 81 6.54 -3.58 23.19
N CYS A 82 6.33 -2.27 23.20
CA CYS A 82 7.41 -1.29 23.02
C CYS A 82 8.47 -1.36 24.14
N CYS A 83 8.04 -1.66 25.38
CA CYS A 83 8.87 -1.64 26.58
C CYS A 83 9.14 -3.04 27.15
N GLY A 84 8.65 -4.10 26.50
CA GLY A 84 8.80 -5.47 26.93
C GLY A 84 10.25 -5.85 27.21
N GLY A 85 10.52 -6.25 28.45
CA GLY A 85 11.87 -6.65 28.90
C GLY A 85 12.91 -5.52 28.97
N LYS A 86 12.54 -4.26 28.73
CA LYS A 86 13.46 -3.12 28.86
C LYS A 86 13.43 -2.56 30.29
N PRO A 87 14.56 -2.08 30.82
CA PRO A 87 14.58 -1.40 32.11
C PRO A 87 13.76 -0.12 32.05
N LYS A 88 13.22 0.31 33.20
CA LYS A 88 12.58 1.62 33.30
C LYS A 88 13.60 2.71 32.98
N ALA A 89 13.15 3.75 32.31
CA ALA A 89 13.97 4.92 32.08
C ALA A 89 14.41 5.51 33.43
N ASP A 90 15.71 5.74 33.58
CA ASP A 90 16.28 6.43 34.73
C ASP A 90 16.43 7.91 34.38
N LEU A 91 15.55 8.72 34.97
CA LEU A 91 15.48 10.16 34.73
C LEU A 91 16.73 10.90 35.21
N ALA A 92 17.54 10.32 36.08
CA ALA A 92 18.82 10.91 36.51
C ALA A 92 19.86 10.98 35.38
N ASN A 93 19.69 10.20 34.31
CA ASN A 93 20.56 10.21 33.13
C ASN A 93 20.10 11.18 32.04
N LEU A 94 19.01 11.91 32.27
CA LEU A 94 18.57 13.01 31.42
C LEU A 94 19.16 14.28 32.03
N GLY A 95 20.24 14.78 31.41
CA GLY A 95 20.96 15.98 31.85
C GLY A 95 20.13 17.26 31.82
#